data_AF-A0A6B3FRT8-F1
#
_entry.id   AF-A0A6B3FRT8-F1
#
_cell.length_a   1.000
_cell.length_b   1.000
_cell.length_c   1.000
_cell.angle_alpha   90.00
_cell.angle_beta   90.00
_cell.angle_gamma   90.00
#
_symmetry.space_group_name_H-M   'P 1'
#
loop_
_entity.id
_entity.type
_entity.pdbx_description
1 polymer ?
#
loop_
_entity_poly.entity_id
_entity_poly.type
_entity_poly.pdbx_seq_one_letter_code
_entity_poly.pdbx_strand_id
1 'polypeptide(L)'
;AAHEDTLKALGEPATYLGEDHGLAAAYDMAMLDFFYGAMGGLVHAFALARAEGIEPASLAPYLTTITGILPPIVEYTAAEAGSGAYPANGANLGMMAASVDHILHTAKDRGLDVSQLAGLKSLTDRAIAQGRGPGSWSSLVEVIAAER
;
A
#
# COMPACT_ATOMS: atom_id res chain seq x y z
N ALA A 1 19.97 -17.85 -20.41
CA ALA A 1 21.28 -17.67 -21.05
C ALA A 1 21.20 -17.43 -22.56
N ALA A 2 20.74 -18.37 -23.40
CA ALA A 2 20.89 -18.26 -24.87
C ALA A 2 20.30 -17.00 -25.55
N HIS A 3 19.28 -16.36 -24.97
CA HIS A 3 18.66 -15.14 -25.51
C HIS A 3 18.78 -13.93 -24.57
N GLU A 4 19.59 -14.03 -23.54
CA GLU A 4 19.66 -13.04 -22.46
C GLU A 4 20.07 -11.65 -22.97
N ASP A 5 21.13 -11.58 -23.79
CA ASP A 5 21.61 -10.31 -24.34
C ASP A 5 20.59 -9.63 -25.26
N THR A 6 19.82 -10.42 -26.02
CA THR A 6 18.75 -9.89 -26.88
C THR A 6 17.60 -9.33 -26.05
N LEU A 7 17.25 -9.98 -24.93
CA LEU A 7 16.17 -9.51 -24.05
C LEU A 7 16.58 -8.26 -23.25
N LYS A 8 17.83 -8.16 -22.80
CA LYS A 8 18.38 -6.97 -22.13
C LYS A 8 18.30 -5.71 -23.00
N ALA A 9 18.34 -5.85 -24.32
CA ALA A 9 18.18 -4.73 -25.24
C ALA A 9 16.76 -4.10 -25.21
N LEU A 10 15.75 -4.77 -24.65
CA LEU A 10 14.39 -4.24 -24.54
C LEU A 10 14.20 -3.28 -23.36
N GLY A 11 15.06 -3.37 -22.33
CA GLY A 11 14.98 -2.55 -21.14
C GLY A 11 15.62 -3.22 -19.93
N GLU A 12 16.01 -2.40 -18.95
CA GLU A 12 16.58 -2.85 -17.68
C GLU A 12 15.69 -2.36 -16.51
N PRO A 13 15.60 -3.14 -15.41
CA PRO A 13 16.29 -4.40 -15.16
C PRO A 13 15.66 -5.59 -15.90
N ALA A 14 16.47 -6.41 -16.58
CA ALA A 14 16.05 -7.68 -17.16
C ALA A 14 16.47 -8.85 -16.26
N THR A 15 15.64 -9.16 -15.26
CA THR A 15 15.95 -10.15 -14.21
C THR A 15 15.31 -11.50 -14.49
N TYR A 16 16.11 -12.57 -14.45
CA TYR A 16 15.60 -13.95 -14.44
C TYR A 16 15.15 -14.33 -13.02
N LEU A 17 13.87 -14.63 -12.85
CA LEU A 17 13.26 -14.88 -11.54
C LEU A 17 13.31 -16.36 -11.11
N GLY A 18 13.51 -17.29 -12.05
CA GLY A 18 13.54 -18.73 -11.76
C GLY A 18 12.95 -19.57 -12.89
N GLU A 19 12.96 -20.89 -12.70
CA GLU A 19 12.51 -21.86 -13.71
C GLU A 19 10.97 -21.99 -13.81
N ASP A 20 10.25 -21.59 -12.77
CA ASP A 20 8.79 -21.61 -12.80
C ASP A 20 8.24 -20.57 -13.79
N HIS A 21 7.61 -21.06 -14.86
CA HIS A 21 7.03 -20.22 -15.90
C HIS A 21 5.95 -19.25 -15.40
N GLY A 22 5.30 -19.54 -14.27
CA GLY A 22 4.30 -18.66 -13.65
C GLY A 22 4.90 -17.53 -12.83
N LEU A 23 6.18 -17.59 -12.48
CA LEU A 23 6.77 -16.72 -11.48
C LEU A 23 6.86 -15.26 -11.94
N ALA A 24 7.22 -15.02 -13.20
CA ALA A 24 7.26 -13.67 -13.75
C ALA A 24 5.87 -13.00 -13.74
N ALA A 25 4.82 -13.73 -14.11
CA ALA A 25 3.46 -13.22 -14.07
C ALA A 25 2.97 -12.99 -12.63
N ALA A 26 3.37 -13.82 -11.67
CA ALA A 26 3.03 -13.64 -10.27
C ALA A 26 3.70 -12.37 -9.68
N TYR A 27 4.98 -12.12 -10.00
CA TYR A 27 5.67 -10.90 -9.61
C TYR A 27 4.99 -9.67 -10.22
N ASP A 28 4.67 -9.71 -11.52
CA ASP A 28 3.97 -8.62 -12.21
C ASP A 28 2.62 -8.30 -11.54
N MET A 29 1.84 -9.33 -11.19
CA MET A 29 0.54 -9.11 -10.54
C MET A 29 0.64 -8.54 -9.13
N ALA A 30 1.64 -8.95 -8.33
CA ALA A 30 1.89 -8.35 -7.03
C ALA A 30 2.32 -6.88 -7.15
N MET A 31 3.14 -6.53 -8.16
CA MET A 31 3.50 -5.14 -8.43
C MET A 31 2.31 -4.30 -8.88
N LEU A 32 1.46 -4.85 -9.75
CA LEU A 32 0.26 -4.16 -10.24
C LEU A 32 -0.80 -3.98 -9.16
N ASP A 33 -0.94 -4.92 -8.22
CA ASP A 33 -1.82 -4.78 -7.06
C ASP A 33 -1.43 -3.54 -6.22
N PHE A 34 -0.15 -3.41 -5.86
CA PHE A 34 0.37 -2.22 -5.19
C PHE A 34 0.15 -0.95 -6.02
N PHE A 35 0.48 -0.98 -7.31
CA PHE A 35 0.36 0.17 -8.20
C PHE A 35 -1.07 0.71 -8.27
N TYR A 36 -2.06 -0.15 -8.51
CA TYR A 36 -3.45 0.28 -8.62
C TYR A 36 -4.06 0.69 -7.28
N GLY A 37 -3.64 0.06 -6.17
CA GLY A 37 -3.98 0.52 -4.83
C GLY A 37 -3.47 1.94 -4.56
N ALA A 38 -2.21 2.22 -4.90
CA ALA A 38 -1.61 3.55 -4.77
C ALA A 38 -2.26 4.59 -5.70
N MET A 39 -2.54 4.23 -6.96
CA MET A 39 -3.22 5.11 -7.92
C MET A 39 -4.63 5.48 -7.47
N GLY A 40 -5.38 4.54 -6.88
CA GLY A 40 -6.68 4.81 -6.27
C GLY A 40 -6.56 5.82 -5.12
N GLY A 41 -5.59 5.63 -4.23
CA GLY A 41 -5.31 6.58 -3.14
C GLY A 41 -4.90 7.97 -3.64
N LEU A 42 -4.10 8.02 -4.71
CA LEU A 42 -3.62 9.27 -5.32
C LEU A 42 -4.78 10.10 -5.88
N VAL A 43 -5.67 9.49 -6.67
CA VAL A 43 -6.82 10.22 -7.23
C VAL A 43 -7.82 10.62 -6.14
N HIS A 44 -8.01 9.78 -5.13
CA HIS A 44 -8.85 10.11 -3.97
C HIS A 44 -8.28 11.31 -3.19
N ALA A 45 -6.96 11.37 -2.99
CA ALA A 45 -6.30 12.50 -2.31
C ALA A 45 -6.55 13.83 -3.05
N PHE A 46 -6.49 13.85 -4.38
CA PHE A 46 -6.81 15.04 -5.16
C PHE A 46 -8.29 15.39 -5.16
N ALA A 47 -9.19 14.40 -5.13
CA ALA A 47 -10.62 14.64 -4.96
C ALA A 47 -10.91 15.31 -3.61
N LEU A 48 -10.26 14.83 -2.53
CA LEU A 48 -10.35 15.45 -1.22
C LEU A 48 -9.78 16.87 -1.20
N ALA A 49 -8.61 17.10 -1.81
CA ALA A 49 -8.04 18.44 -1.90
C ALA A 49 -9.00 19.42 -2.61
N ARG A 50 -9.59 19.01 -3.73
CA ARG A 50 -10.58 19.82 -4.46
C ARG A 50 -11.80 20.15 -3.61
N ALA A 51 -12.30 19.20 -2.83
CA ALA A 51 -13.43 19.42 -1.93
C ALA A 51 -13.11 20.41 -0.79
N GLU A 52 -11.82 20.56 -0.44
CA GLU A 52 -11.30 21.55 0.52
C GLU A 52 -10.88 22.88 -0.14
N GLY A 53 -11.13 23.06 -1.44
CA GLY A 53 -10.72 24.27 -2.17
C GLY A 53 -9.22 24.37 -2.44
N ILE A 54 -8.49 23.25 -2.35
CA ILE A 54 -7.06 23.17 -2.64
C ILE A 54 -6.86 22.80 -4.12
N GLU A 55 -6.14 23.64 -4.85
CA GLU A 55 -5.73 23.34 -6.21
C GLU A 55 -4.82 22.11 -6.26
N PRO A 56 -5.05 21.12 -7.15
CA PRO A 56 -4.23 19.92 -7.23
C PRO A 56 -2.73 20.20 -7.39
N ALA A 57 -2.38 21.23 -8.17
CA ALA A 57 -0.99 21.65 -8.36
C ALA A 57 -0.32 22.11 -7.05
N SER A 58 -1.09 22.67 -6.12
CA SER A 58 -0.59 23.09 -4.80
C SER A 58 -0.34 21.90 -3.86
N LEU A 59 -1.13 20.83 -3.99
CA LEU A 59 -0.95 19.61 -3.18
C LEU A 59 0.19 18.72 -3.71
N ALA A 60 0.40 18.69 -5.02
CA ALA A 60 1.30 17.74 -5.68
C ALA A 60 2.72 17.66 -5.06
N PRO A 61 3.42 18.76 -4.73
CA PRO A 61 4.74 18.68 -4.09
C PRO A 61 4.71 17.95 -2.74
N TYR A 62 3.65 18.12 -1.95
CA TYR A 62 3.53 17.46 -0.64
C TYR A 62 3.29 15.96 -0.77
N LEU A 63 2.55 15.53 -1.80
CA LEU A 63 2.39 14.10 -2.10
C LEU A 63 3.71 13.45 -2.52
N THR A 64 4.61 14.17 -3.19
CA THR A 64 5.94 13.62 -3.52
C THR A 64 6.79 13.35 -2.28
N THR A 65 6.64 14.14 -1.21
CA THR A 65 7.28 13.88 0.08
C THR A 65 6.80 12.56 0.69
N ILE A 66 5.50 12.25 0.57
CA ILE A 66 4.94 10.96 1.03
C ILE A 66 5.48 9.80 0.19
N THR A 67 5.57 9.95 -1.13
CA THR A 67 6.18 8.89 -1.95
C THR A 67 7.66 8.69 -1.65
N GLY A 68 8.38 9.74 -1.24
CA GLY A 68 9.80 9.69 -0.90
C GLY A 68 10.13 8.86 0.33
N ILE A 69 9.16 8.62 1.23
CA ILE A 69 9.35 7.75 2.41
C ILE A 69 8.95 6.29 2.17
N LEU A 70 8.39 5.94 1.01
CA LEU A 70 7.98 4.56 0.71
C LEU A 70 9.14 3.56 0.61
N PRO A 71 10.34 3.89 0.06
CA PRO A 71 11.42 2.91 -0.06
C PRO A 71 11.80 2.22 1.26
N PRO A 72 12.11 2.92 2.37
CA PRO A 72 12.37 2.25 3.64
C PRO A 72 11.14 1.53 4.20
N ILE A 73 9.92 1.99 3.88
CA ILE A 73 8.67 1.30 4.28
C ILE A 73 8.56 -0.07 3.63
N VAL A 74 8.86 -0.17 2.33
CA VAL A 74 8.89 -1.45 1.62
C VAL A 74 9.90 -2.41 2.26
N GLU A 75 11.10 -1.92 2.59
CA GLU A 75 12.16 -2.75 3.18
C GLU A 75 11.77 -3.34 4.54
N TYR A 76 11.29 -2.52 5.49
CA TYR A 76 10.92 -3.05 6.80
C TYR A 76 9.63 -3.89 6.74
N THR A 77 8.65 -3.54 5.90
CA THR A 77 7.43 -4.34 5.74
C THR A 77 7.75 -5.72 5.14
N ALA A 78 8.67 -5.81 4.19
CA ALA A 78 9.15 -7.08 3.67
C ALA A 78 9.84 -7.93 4.75
N ALA A 79 10.68 -7.33 5.59
CA ALA A 79 11.34 -8.02 6.69
C ALA A 79 10.34 -8.51 7.77
N GLU A 80 9.36 -7.69 8.13
CA GLU A 80 8.31 -8.05 9.09
C GLU A 80 7.43 -9.18 8.54
N ALA A 81 6.96 -9.08 7.28
CA ALA A 81 6.17 -10.11 6.64
C ALA A 81 6.94 -11.44 6.49
N GLY A 82 8.23 -11.38 6.13
CA GLY A 82 9.08 -12.57 6.00
C GLY A 82 9.40 -13.26 7.33
N SER A 83 9.41 -12.52 8.44
CA SER A 83 9.68 -13.06 9.78
C SER A 83 8.42 -13.44 10.56
N GLY A 84 7.25 -12.93 10.18
CA GLY A 84 6.01 -13.06 10.94
C GLY A 84 6.02 -12.27 12.26
N ALA A 85 7.01 -11.40 12.47
CA ALA A 85 7.15 -10.57 13.67
C ALA A 85 6.79 -9.11 13.34
N TYR A 86 5.89 -8.54 14.14
CA TYR A 86 5.27 -7.23 13.85
C TYR A 86 5.40 -6.24 15.02
N PRO A 87 6.62 -5.80 15.38
CA PRO A 87 6.83 -4.85 16.48
C PRO A 87 6.24 -3.47 16.18
N ALA A 88 5.76 -2.75 17.20
CA ALA A 88 5.32 -1.36 17.05
C ALA A 88 6.53 -0.42 16.95
N ASN A 89 7.06 -0.24 15.75
CA ASN A 89 8.19 0.66 15.47
C ASN A 89 7.73 2.12 15.32
N GLY A 90 7.22 2.73 16.40
CA GLY A 90 6.87 4.15 16.49
C GLY A 90 5.39 4.49 16.33
N ALA A 91 4.66 3.81 15.44
CA ALA A 91 3.20 3.85 15.37
C ALA A 91 2.64 2.43 15.27
N ASN A 92 1.70 2.08 16.16
CA ASN A 92 1.03 0.78 16.09
C ASN A 92 -0.21 0.83 15.16
N LEU A 93 -0.70 -0.35 14.79
CA LEU A 93 -1.86 -0.51 13.92
C LEU A 93 -3.09 0.23 14.44
N GLY A 94 -3.35 0.19 15.75
CA GLY A 94 -4.48 0.90 16.36
C GLY A 94 -4.43 2.41 16.13
N MET A 95 -3.26 3.02 16.30
CA MET A 95 -3.04 4.44 16.02
C MET A 95 -3.26 4.78 14.55
N MET A 96 -2.70 3.98 13.64
CA MET A 96 -2.86 4.22 12.20
C MET A 96 -4.29 4.00 11.72
N ALA A 97 -5.01 3.02 12.28
CA ALA A 97 -6.42 2.80 12.00
C ALA A 97 -7.30 3.99 12.41
N ALA A 98 -6.97 4.68 13.51
CA ALA A 98 -7.64 5.92 13.88
C ALA A 98 -7.40 7.05 12.84
N SER A 99 -6.20 7.13 12.27
CA SER A 99 -5.94 8.08 11.17
C SER A 99 -6.76 7.76 9.91
N VAL A 100 -6.91 6.48 9.56
CA VAL A 100 -7.80 6.05 8.47
C VAL A 100 -9.24 6.47 8.75
N ASP A 101 -9.70 6.32 10.00
CA ASP A 101 -11.05 6.74 10.42
C ASP A 101 -11.27 8.25 10.29
N HIS A 102 -10.30 9.09 10.65
CA HIS A 102 -10.38 10.53 10.45
C HIS A 102 -10.49 10.93 8.97
N ILE A 103 -9.69 10.30 8.11
CA ILE A 103 -9.74 10.55 6.65
C ILE A 103 -11.10 10.12 6.10
N LEU A 104 -11.58 8.94 6.51
CA LEU A 104 -12.88 8.40 6.10
C LEU A 104 -14.04 9.33 6.48
N HIS A 105 -14.07 9.83 7.72
CA HIS A 105 -15.08 10.80 8.15
C HIS A 105 -15.01 12.10 7.36
N THR A 106 -13.80 12.66 7.19
CA THR A 106 -13.60 13.90 6.41
C THR A 106 -14.11 13.73 4.98
N ALA A 107 -13.76 12.63 4.32
CA ALA A 107 -14.18 12.36 2.94
C ALA A 107 -15.71 12.17 2.82
N LYS A 108 -16.34 11.52 3.80
CA LYS A 108 -17.81 11.38 3.87
C LYS A 108 -18.50 12.74 4.03
N ASP A 109 -17.98 13.60 4.91
CA ASP A 109 -18.53 14.94 5.14
C ASP A 109 -18.45 15.83 3.89
N ARG A 110 -17.50 15.53 3.00
CA ARG A 110 -17.36 16.16 1.68
C ARG A 110 -18.14 15.47 0.56
N GLY A 111 -18.91 14.42 0.86
CA GLY A 111 -19.73 13.70 -0.12
C GLY A 111 -18.91 12.93 -1.17
N LEU A 112 -17.68 12.51 -0.83
CA LEU A 112 -16.82 11.75 -1.73
C LEU A 112 -17.15 10.25 -1.71
N ASP A 113 -16.83 9.55 -2.80
CA ASP A 113 -16.81 8.08 -2.78
C ASP A 113 -15.67 7.61 -1.88
N VAL A 114 -16.01 6.81 -0.87
CA VAL A 114 -15.08 6.32 0.14
C VAL A 114 -14.90 4.81 0.09
N SER A 115 -15.25 4.14 -1.01
CA SER A 115 -15.21 2.67 -1.13
C SER A 115 -13.84 2.08 -0.77
N GLN A 116 -12.76 2.66 -1.31
CA GLN A 116 -11.39 2.24 -1.04
C GLN A 116 -11.01 2.45 0.44
N LEU A 117 -11.32 3.61 1.02
CA LEU A 117 -11.04 3.90 2.43
C LEU A 117 -11.87 3.01 3.38
N ALA A 118 -13.12 2.73 3.03
CA ALA A 118 -13.99 1.85 3.80
C ALA A 118 -13.48 0.41 3.78
N GLY A 119 -12.97 -0.08 2.64
CA GLY A 119 -12.30 -1.37 2.54
C GLY A 119 -11.08 -1.44 3.46
N LEU A 120 -10.22 -0.41 3.44
CA LEU A 120 -9.04 -0.33 4.30
C LEU A 120 -9.43 -0.28 5.79
N LYS A 121 -10.44 0.54 6.16
CA LYS A 121 -10.95 0.62 7.52
C LYS A 121 -11.46 -0.73 8.01
N SER A 122 -12.25 -1.41 7.18
CA SER A 122 -12.76 -2.75 7.49
C SER A 122 -11.62 -3.74 7.75
N LEU A 123 -10.57 -3.72 6.92
CA LEU A 123 -9.39 -4.57 7.11
C LEU A 123 -8.70 -4.26 8.46
N THR A 124 -8.47 -2.98 8.77
CA THR A 124 -7.86 -2.59 10.06
C THR A 124 -8.69 -2.99 11.26
N ASP A 125 -10.03 -2.90 11.16
CA ASP A 125 -10.94 -3.30 12.25
C ASP A 125 -10.89 -4.81 12.49
N ARG A 126 -10.88 -5.61 11.42
CA ARG A 126 -10.72 -7.07 11.54
C ARG A 126 -9.39 -7.43 12.20
N ALA A 127 -8.31 -6.78 11.79
CA ALA A 127 -6.99 -7.01 12.36
C ALA A 127 -6.91 -6.64 13.85
N ILE A 128 -7.51 -5.51 14.25
CA ILE A 128 -7.58 -5.09 15.65
C ILE A 128 -8.41 -6.08 16.47
N ALA A 129 -9.54 -6.56 15.93
CA ALA A 129 -10.38 -7.57 16.58
C ALA A 129 -9.64 -8.90 16.79
N GLN A 130 -8.65 -9.22 15.94
CA GLN A 130 -7.74 -10.36 16.11
C GLN A 130 -6.56 -10.08 17.08
N GLY A 131 -6.56 -8.95 17.79
CA GLY A 131 -5.53 -8.60 18.77
C GLY A 131 -4.25 -8.01 18.18
N ARG A 132 -4.25 -7.65 16.89
CA ARG A 132 -3.05 -7.11 16.21
C ARG A 132 -2.83 -5.61 16.42
N GLY A 133 -3.77 -4.92 17.09
CA GLY A 133 -3.73 -3.47 17.31
C GLY A 133 -2.41 -2.91 17.89
N PRO A 134 -1.77 -3.58 18.87
CA PRO A 134 -0.48 -3.14 19.40
C PRO A 134 0.74 -3.38 18.50
N GLY A 135 0.60 -4.05 17.36
CA GLY A 135 1.70 -4.38 16.44
C GLY A 135 1.86 -3.41 15.28
N SER A 136 2.78 -3.72 14.36
CA SER A 136 3.01 -2.99 13.11
C SER A 136 1.80 -3.04 12.16
N TRP A 137 1.68 -2.02 11.30
CA TRP A 137 0.79 -2.03 10.14
C TRP A 137 0.99 -3.26 9.25
N SER A 138 2.23 -3.73 9.10
CA SER A 138 2.55 -4.88 8.25
C SER A 138 1.83 -6.17 8.68
N SER A 139 1.35 -6.25 9.92
CA SER A 139 0.56 -7.39 10.41
C SER A 139 -0.74 -7.64 9.64
N LEU A 140 -1.20 -6.66 8.85
CA LEU A 140 -2.35 -6.81 7.95
C LEU A 140 -2.14 -7.89 6.87
N VAL A 141 -0.89 -8.18 6.49
CA VAL A 141 -0.57 -9.26 5.54
C VAL A 141 -1.18 -10.60 5.99
N GLU A 142 -1.11 -10.90 7.29
CA GLU A 142 -1.66 -12.14 7.85
C GLU A 142 -3.18 -12.20 7.76
N VAL A 143 -3.85 -11.05 7.87
CA VAL A 143 -5.32 -10.98 7.81
C VAL A 143 -5.78 -11.15 6.38
N ILE A 144 -5.08 -10.54 5.42
CA ILE A 144 -5.35 -10.70 3.99
C ILE A 144 -5.10 -12.16 3.56
N ALA A 145 -4.00 -12.77 4.01
CA ALA A 145 -3.64 -14.14 3.64
C ALA A 145 -4.52 -15.22 4.31
N ALA A 146 -5.12 -14.92 5.46
CA ALA A 146 -5.99 -15.85 6.19
C ALA A 146 -7.42 -15.92 5.65
N GLU A 147 -7.85 -14.97 4.82
CA GLU A 147 -9.17 -15.01 4.17
C GLU A 147 -9.16 -16.08 3.06
N ARG A 148 -9.70 -17.26 3.41
CA ARG A 148 -10.14 -18.31 2.47
C ARG A 148 -11.63 -18.55 2.64
#